data_AF-A0A0G3V6E1-F1
#
_entry.id   AF-A0A0G3V6E1-F1
#
_cell.length_a   1.000
_cell.length_b   1.000
_cell.length_c   1.000
_cell.angle_alpha   90.00
_cell.angle_beta   90.00
_cell.angle_gamma   90.00
#
_symmetry.space_group_name_H-M   'P 1'
#
loop_
_entity.id
_entity.type
_entity.pdbx_description
1 polymer ?
#
loop_
_entity_poly.entity_id
_entity_poly.type
_entity_poly.pdbx_seq_one_letter_code
_entity_poly.pdbx_strand_id
1 'polypeptide(L)'
;MPDFADETSTELERKAAALKWIALLETITYVILFYFWIISPSASGKAITGFFHGLIWMAFVAMTLMITPDIGWSWGFAAAGVLTGPIGGLLVWHRIRSGGVPYKGKNN
;
A
#
# COMPACT_ATOMS: atom_id res chain seq x y z
N MET A 1 23.45 -13.76 7.90
CA MET A 1 22.20 -13.88 7.14
C MET A 1 21.09 -14.11 8.16
N PRO A 2 19.97 -13.37 8.12
CA PRO A 2 18.80 -13.77 8.91
C PRO A 2 18.43 -15.21 8.52
N ASP A 3 18.21 -16.04 9.52
CA ASP A 3 17.82 -17.43 9.34
C ASP A 3 16.36 -17.48 8.89
N PHE A 4 16.13 -17.90 7.65
CA PHE A 4 14.79 -18.07 7.06
C PHE A 4 14.19 -19.45 7.39
N ALA A 5 14.85 -20.24 8.25
CA ALA A 5 14.43 -21.61 8.57
C ALA A 5 13.04 -21.71 9.23
N ASP A 6 12.55 -20.64 9.86
CA ASP A 6 11.25 -20.61 10.55
C ASP A 6 10.15 -19.86 9.77
N GLU A 7 10.42 -19.37 8.55
CA GLU A 7 9.45 -18.54 7.81
C GLU A 7 8.41 -19.41 7.07
N THR A 8 7.28 -19.67 7.73
CA THR A 8 6.16 -20.46 7.19
C THR A 8 5.21 -19.67 6.26
N SER A 9 5.51 -18.39 6.01
CA SER A 9 4.65 -17.51 5.22
C SER A 9 4.82 -17.72 3.71
N THR A 10 3.71 -17.68 2.98
CA THR A 10 3.67 -17.71 1.52
C THR A 10 4.19 -16.41 0.91
N GLU A 11 4.65 -16.46 -0.35
CA GLU A 11 5.07 -15.26 -1.08
C GLU A 11 3.97 -14.18 -1.14
N LEU A 12 2.71 -14.60 -1.27
CA LEU A 12 1.56 -13.70 -1.32
C LEU A 12 1.33 -13.01 0.03
N GLU A 13 1.49 -13.72 1.15
CA GLU A 13 1.44 -13.12 2.50
C GLU A 13 2.54 -12.09 2.71
N ARG A 14 3.76 -12.38 2.25
CA ARG A 14 4.88 -11.43 2.32
C ARG A 14 4.60 -10.17 1.48
N LYS A 15 4.11 -10.34 0.26
CA LYS A 15 3.71 -9.24 -0.64
C LYS A 15 2.57 -8.41 -0.04
N ALA A 16 1.55 -9.06 0.53
CA ALA A 16 0.43 -8.37 1.18
C ALA A 16 0.87 -7.64 2.45
N ALA A 17 1.75 -8.21 3.25
CA ALA A 17 2.32 -7.55 4.42
C ALA A 17 3.13 -6.30 4.02
N ALA A 18 3.93 -6.40 2.96
CA ALA A 18 4.64 -5.24 2.40
C ALA A 18 3.67 -4.19 1.83
N LEU A 19 2.65 -4.60 1.06
CA LEU A 19 1.63 -3.68 0.53
C LEU A 19 0.88 -2.96 1.65
N LYS A 20 0.54 -3.65 2.75
CA LYS A 20 -0.09 -3.02 3.92
C LYS A 20 0.75 -1.85 4.43
N TRP A 21 2.05 -2.04 4.61
CA TRP A 21 2.92 -0.96 5.08
C TRP A 21 3.10 0.16 4.05
N ILE A 22 3.25 -0.19 2.77
CA ILE A 22 3.33 0.78 1.68
C ILE A 22 2.06 1.62 1.58
N ALA A 23 0.88 1.01 1.72
CA ALA A 23 -0.41 1.72 1.71
C ALA A 23 -0.52 2.71 2.88
N LEU A 24 -0.03 2.34 4.06
CA LEU A 24 0.02 3.27 5.21
C LEU A 24 1.02 4.41 4.98
N LEU A 25 2.20 4.11 4.42
CA LEU A 25 3.21 5.12 4.09
C LEU A 25 2.74 6.09 3.01
N GLU A 26 2.01 5.61 2.00
CA GLU A 26 1.38 6.45 0.99
C GLU A 26 0.51 7.52 1.65
N THR A 27 -0.35 7.10 2.59
CA THR A 27 -1.24 8.02 3.30
C THR A 27 -0.46 8.98 4.21
N ILE A 28 0.50 8.49 4.99
CA ILE A 28 1.30 9.32 5.90
C ILE A 28 2.11 10.36 5.12
N THR A 29 2.79 9.94 4.05
CA THR A 29 3.60 10.86 3.23
C THR A 29 2.74 11.86 2.50
N TYR A 30 1.53 11.49 2.07
CA TYR A 30 0.58 12.45 1.54
C TYR A 30 0.15 13.48 2.60
N VAL A 31 -0.16 13.05 3.84
CA VAL A 31 -0.53 13.97 4.93
C VAL A 31 0.59 14.95 5.23
N ILE A 32 1.84 14.51 5.24
CA ILE A 32 3.01 15.39 5.43
C ILE A 32 3.15 16.36 4.25
N LEU A 33 2.99 15.88 3.02
CA LEU A 33 3.02 16.73 1.83
C LEU A 33 1.90 17.78 1.87
N PHE A 34 0.70 17.37 2.25
CA PHE A 34 -0.47 18.23 2.43
C PHE A 34 -0.24 19.29 3.51
N TYR A 35 0.38 18.91 4.63
CA TYR A 35 0.79 19.84 5.68
C TYR A 35 1.70 20.95 5.12
N PHE A 36 2.70 20.60 4.30
CA PHE A 36 3.59 21.58 3.65
C PHE A 36 2.93 22.36 2.49
N TRP A 37 1.77 21.92 2.00
CA TRP A 37 0.96 22.71 1.07
C TRP A 37 0.13 23.76 1.79
N ILE A 38 -0.58 23.37 2.85
CA ILE A 38 -1.68 24.17 3.41
C ILE A 38 -1.36 24.77 4.77
N ILE A 39 -0.79 23.99 5.69
CA ILE A 39 -0.66 24.39 7.11
C ILE A 39 0.63 25.17 7.34
N SER A 40 1.75 24.66 6.81
CA SER A 40 3.06 25.30 6.92
C SER A 40 3.74 25.36 5.55
N PRO A 41 3.31 26.28 4.66
CA PRO A 41 3.82 26.37 3.30
C PRO A 41 5.35 26.42 3.22
N SER A 42 5.97 25.41 2.62
CA SER A 42 7.43 25.32 2.49
C SER A 42 7.84 24.79 1.11
N ALA A 43 8.61 25.57 0.35
CA ALA A 43 9.04 25.17 -1.00
C ALA A 43 9.94 23.92 -0.96
N SER A 44 10.93 23.91 -0.06
CA SER A 44 11.83 22.76 0.14
C SER A 44 11.08 21.57 0.73
N GLY A 45 10.20 21.80 1.71
CA GLY A 45 9.37 20.76 2.32
C GLY A 45 8.52 20.02 1.28
N LYS A 46 7.80 20.77 0.42
CA LYS A 46 7.01 20.21 -0.69
C LYS A 46 7.85 19.45 -1.70
N ALA A 47 9.03 19.96 -2.08
CA ALA A 47 9.89 19.31 -3.06
C ALA A 47 10.41 17.95 -2.56
N ILE A 48 10.92 17.92 -1.32
CA ILE A 48 11.45 16.70 -0.71
C ILE A 48 10.33 15.68 -0.48
N THR A 49 9.26 16.09 0.19
CA THR A 49 8.15 15.18 0.52
C THR A 49 7.37 14.74 -0.71
N GLY A 50 7.20 15.63 -1.70
CA GLY A 50 6.58 15.30 -2.99
C GLY A 50 7.35 14.25 -3.76
N PHE A 51 8.69 14.33 -3.78
CA PHE A 51 9.53 13.30 -4.38
C PHE A 51 9.33 11.93 -3.72
N PHE A 52 9.46 11.86 -2.39
CA PHE A 52 9.30 10.59 -1.66
C PHE A 52 7.87 10.05 -1.73
N HIS A 53 6.87 10.92 -1.59
CA HIS A 53 5.47 10.54 -1.75
C HIS A 53 5.22 9.97 -3.15
N GLY A 54 5.74 10.59 -4.21
CA GLY A 54 5.64 10.08 -5.58
C GLY A 54 6.22 8.68 -5.74
N LEU A 55 7.41 8.41 -5.17
CA LEU A 55 8.01 7.08 -5.19
C LEU A 55 7.16 6.04 -4.45
N ILE A 56 6.65 6.40 -3.27
CA ILE A 56 5.80 5.52 -2.46
C ILE A 56 4.47 5.26 -3.16
N TRP A 57 3.87 6.28 -3.78
CA TRP A 57 2.64 6.14 -4.56
C TRP A 57 2.86 5.19 -5.75
N MET A 58 3.96 5.33 -6.50
CA MET A 58 4.30 4.40 -7.58
C MET A 58 4.46 2.95 -7.08
N ALA A 59 5.13 2.75 -5.94
CA ALA A 59 5.24 1.44 -5.32
C ALA A 59 3.86 0.90 -4.89
N PHE A 60 3.02 1.74 -4.31
CA PHE A 60 1.65 1.40 -3.92
C PHE A 60 0.83 0.97 -5.13
N VAL A 61 0.87 1.70 -6.25
CA VAL A 61 0.18 1.35 -7.49
C VAL A 61 0.69 0.00 -8.00
N ALA A 62 1.99 -0.14 -8.17
CA ALA A 62 2.60 -1.36 -8.72
C ALA A 62 2.22 -2.59 -7.89
N MET A 63 2.40 -2.52 -6.57
CA MET A 63 2.09 -3.63 -5.67
C MET A 63 0.59 -3.94 -5.62
N THR A 64 -0.28 -2.92 -5.61
CA THR A 64 -1.73 -3.10 -5.64
C THR A 64 -2.14 -3.86 -6.90
N LEU A 65 -1.65 -3.45 -8.07
CA LEU A 65 -1.98 -4.12 -9.34
C LEU A 65 -1.42 -5.54 -9.42
N MET A 66 -0.19 -5.76 -8.93
CA MET A 66 0.44 -7.08 -8.92
C MET A 66 -0.29 -8.09 -8.03
N ILE A 67 -0.75 -7.65 -6.85
CA ILE A 67 -1.38 -8.56 -5.86
C ILE A 67 -2.86 -8.80 -6.17
N THR A 68 -3.55 -7.86 -6.82
CA THR A 68 -4.99 -7.91 -7.11
C THR A 68 -5.50 -9.27 -7.64
N PRO A 69 -4.92 -9.87 -8.69
CA PRO A 69 -5.41 -11.16 -9.19
C PRO A 69 -5.17 -12.31 -8.21
N ASP A 70 -4.03 -12.34 -7.54
CA ASP A 70 -3.64 -13.44 -6.64
C ASP A 70 -4.44 -13.45 -5.34
N ILE A 71 -4.80 -12.26 -4.83
CA ILE A 71 -5.59 -12.10 -3.61
C ILE A 71 -7.11 -12.12 -3.87
N GLY A 72 -7.53 -12.24 -5.14
CA GLY A 72 -8.94 -12.30 -5.54
C GLY A 72 -9.70 -10.99 -5.34
N TRP A 73 -9.02 -9.84 -5.40
CA TRP A 73 -9.71 -8.54 -5.38
C TRP A 73 -10.30 -8.22 -6.76
N SER A 74 -11.41 -7.50 -6.77
CA SER A 74 -11.94 -6.97 -8.02
C SER A 74 -11.04 -5.84 -8.55
N TRP A 75 -10.88 -5.76 -9.86
CA TRP A 75 -10.15 -4.64 -10.50
C TRP A 75 -10.78 -3.29 -10.20
N GLY A 76 -12.10 -3.23 -9.98
CA GLY A 76 -12.78 -2.02 -9.52
C GLY A 76 -12.32 -1.55 -8.14
N PHE A 77 -12.09 -2.49 -7.21
CA PHE A 77 -11.51 -2.16 -5.90
C PHE A 77 -10.06 -1.65 -6.05
N ALA A 78 -9.24 -2.33 -6.85
CA ALA A 78 -7.86 -1.92 -7.10
C ALA A 78 -7.79 -0.51 -7.71
N ALA A 79 -8.61 -0.23 -8.72
CA ALA A 79 -8.70 1.09 -9.35
C ALA A 79 -9.17 2.16 -8.35
N ALA A 80 -10.22 1.88 -7.56
CA ALA A 80 -10.66 2.80 -6.52
C ALA A 80 -9.56 3.09 -5.49
N GLY A 81 -8.83 2.05 -5.06
CA GLY A 81 -7.71 2.20 -4.13
C GLY A 81 -6.56 3.04 -4.68
N VAL A 82 -6.22 2.90 -5.97
CA VAL A 82 -5.12 3.67 -6.56
C VAL A 82 -5.53 5.12 -6.86
N LEU A 83 -6.75 5.33 -7.37
CA LEU A 83 -7.19 6.63 -7.88
C LEU A 83 -7.64 7.62 -6.80
N THR A 84 -8.01 7.12 -5.61
CA THR A 84 -8.46 7.98 -4.50
C THR A 84 -7.32 8.46 -3.59
N GLY A 85 -6.06 8.18 -3.97
CA GLY A 85 -4.86 8.60 -3.25
C GLY A 85 -4.88 8.13 -1.79
N PRO A 86 -4.75 9.04 -0.80
CA PRO A 86 -4.60 8.67 0.62
C PRO A 86 -5.80 7.90 1.17
N ILE A 87 -7.01 8.18 0.68
CA ILE A 87 -8.21 7.44 1.09
C ILE A 87 -8.09 5.98 0.63
N GLY A 88 -7.61 5.79 -0.60
CA GLY A 88 -7.39 4.48 -1.17
C GLY A 88 -6.29 3.70 -0.47
N GLY A 89 -5.21 4.36 -0.06
CA GLY A 89 -4.17 3.78 0.82
C GLY A 89 -4.77 3.23 2.12
N LEU A 90 -5.62 4.00 2.79
CA LEU A 90 -6.33 3.53 4.00
C LEU A 90 -7.28 2.36 3.72
N LEU A 91 -8.02 2.39 2.61
CA LEU A 91 -8.91 1.30 2.21
C LEU A 91 -8.14 -0.01 1.98
N VAL A 92 -7.02 0.05 1.25
CA VAL A 92 -6.15 -1.11 1.00
C VAL A 92 -5.53 -1.61 2.30
N TRP A 93 -5.00 -0.70 3.14
CA TRP A 93 -4.44 -1.05 4.44
C TRP A 93 -5.47 -1.77 5.32
N HIS A 94 -6.67 -1.21 5.44
CA HIS A 94 -7.74 -1.77 6.24
C HIS A 94 -8.18 -3.13 5.69
N ARG A 95 -8.32 -3.27 4.36
CA ARG A 95 -8.73 -4.53 3.74
C ARG A 95 -7.73 -5.65 4.01
N ILE A 96 -6.42 -5.39 3.87
CA ILE A 96 -5.39 -6.38 4.19
C ILE A 96 -5.37 -6.70 5.68
N ARG A 97 -5.49 -5.68 6.54
CA ARG A 97 -5.50 -5.86 8.00
C ARG A 97 -6.67 -6.69 8.49
N SER A 98 -7.86 -6.49 7.94
CA SER A 98 -9.10 -7.11 8.41
C SER A 98 -9.41 -8.43 7.70
N GLY A 99 -9.06 -8.55 6.41
CA GLY A 99 -9.36 -9.73 5.60
C GLY A 99 -8.22 -10.73 5.45
N GLY A 100 -6.98 -10.33 5.77
CA GLY A 100 -5.79 -11.17 5.53
C GLY A 100 -5.58 -11.50 4.05
N VAL A 101 -4.81 -12.56 3.79
CA VAL A 101 -4.67 -13.17 2.47
C VAL A 101 -5.59 -14.41 2.42
N PRO A 102 -6.45 -14.57 1.40
CA PRO A 102 -7.28 -15.76 1.29
C PRO A 102 -6.41 -17.01 1.20
N TYR A 103 -6.66 -17.99 2.08
CA TYR A 103 -5.98 -19.27 2.02
C TYR A 103 -6.39 -20.02 0.75
N LYS A 104 -5.43 -20.32 -0.14
CA LYS A 104 -5.65 -21.20 -1.30
C LYS A 104 -5.76 -22.65 -0.80
N GLY A 105 -6.92 -23.00 -0.24
CA GLY A 105 -7.17 -24.34 0.26
C GLY A 105 -8.63 -24.57 0.65
N LYS A 106 -9.54 -24.39 -0.30
CA LYS A 106 -10.70 -25.27 -0.53
C LYS A 106 -11.42 -24.83 -1.81
N ASN A 107 -11.37 -25.71 -2.80
CA ASN A 107 -12.37 -25.73 -3.87
C ASN A 107 -13.71 -26.10 -3.21
N ASN A 108 -14.74 -25.28 -3.42
CA ASN A 108 -16.13 -25.73 -3.34
C ASN A 108 -16.60 -26.06 -4.75
#